data_AF-A0A7W1GJB0-F1
#
_entry.id   AF-A0A7W1GJB0-F1
#
_cell.length_a   1.000
_cell.length_b   1.000
_cell.length_c   1.000
_cell.angle_alpha   90.00
_cell.angle_beta   90.00
_cell.angle_gamma   90.00
#
_symmetry.space_group_name_H-M   'P 1'
#
loop_
_entity.id
_entity.type
_entity.pdbx_description
1 polymer ?
#
loop_
_entity_poly.entity_id
_entity_poly.type
_entity_poly.pdbx_seq_one_letter_code
_entity_poly.pdbx_strand_id
1 'polypeptide(L)'
;MHMLLQFYLAQADDSPFVSYPVALLMVTIFGAVIGSFLNVVIHRLPLDESIVFPNSRCPKCGAAIKAYDNIPIISYLVLGGRCRACQSPIPIRYPAVEAMTALLFALTFTLRSGLTIALPFDLIFVAAIIALIFIDAEHMILPNAITYPGIVFAFVARALIPNLDGTGTLAAGLLPGQPAWMLSLVGALVGALAGGGSLWLVGWLWERFRGVQAMGLGDVKMMLMVGAFLGWP
;
A
#
# COMPACT_ATOMS: atom_id res chain seq x y z
N MET A 1 -4.38 25.85 -7.14
CA MET A 1 -5.67 25.91 -6.43
C MET A 1 -6.85 26.13 -7.39
N HIS A 2 -6.82 27.13 -8.28
CA HIS A 2 -7.91 27.38 -9.25
C HIS A 2 -8.16 26.23 -10.25
N MET A 3 -7.11 25.58 -10.74
CA MET A 3 -7.22 24.46 -11.70
C MET A 3 -7.78 23.18 -11.05
N LEU A 4 -7.38 22.88 -9.81
CA LEU A 4 -7.95 21.78 -9.01
C LEU A 4 -9.43 22.01 -8.70
N LEU A 5 -9.82 23.27 -8.44
CA LEU A 5 -11.21 23.63 -8.18
C LEU A 5 -12.08 23.49 -9.44
N GLN A 6 -11.57 23.89 -10.61
CA GLN A 6 -12.27 23.73 -11.89
C GLN A 6 -12.37 22.26 -12.32
N PHE A 7 -11.33 21.45 -12.08
CA PHE A 7 -11.37 20.00 -12.30
C PHE A 7 -12.40 19.33 -11.39
N TYR A 8 -12.41 19.70 -10.10
CA TYR A 8 -13.39 19.20 -9.12
C TYR A 8 -14.84 19.58 -9.47
N LEU A 9 -15.07 20.80 -9.97
CA LEU A 9 -16.39 21.25 -10.42
C LEU A 9 -16.83 20.55 -11.72
N ALA A 10 -15.89 20.17 -12.59
CA ALA A 10 -16.19 19.42 -13.81
C ALA A 10 -16.52 17.95 -13.54
N GLN A 11 -15.92 17.31 -12.53
CA GLN A 11 -16.20 15.90 -12.17
C GLN A 11 -17.41 15.69 -11.24
N ALA A 12 -18.03 16.76 -10.75
CA ALA A 12 -19.16 16.65 -9.82
C ALA A 12 -20.41 15.99 -10.45
N ASP A 13 -20.48 15.86 -11.78
CA ASP A 13 -21.71 15.52 -12.53
C ASP A 13 -21.75 14.16 -13.25
N ASP A 14 -20.65 13.38 -13.34
CA ASP A 14 -20.54 12.33 -14.38
C ASP A 14 -20.62 10.86 -13.91
N SER A 15 -21.02 10.58 -12.66
CA SER A 15 -21.22 9.20 -12.19
C SER A 15 -22.71 8.96 -11.85
N PRO A 16 -23.41 8.02 -12.53
CA PRO A 16 -24.85 7.84 -12.37
C PRO A 16 -25.30 7.26 -11.02
N PHE A 17 -24.35 6.95 -10.10
CA PHE A 17 -24.64 6.25 -8.84
C PHE A 17 -24.20 7.01 -7.57
N VAL A 18 -23.04 7.69 -7.57
CA VAL A 18 -22.49 8.39 -6.39
C VAL A 18 -21.74 9.67 -6.82
N SER A 19 -21.98 10.79 -6.16
CA SER A 19 -21.25 12.04 -6.45
C SER A 19 -19.78 11.95 -6.02
N TYR A 20 -18.89 12.63 -6.74
CA TYR A 20 -17.46 12.68 -6.45
C TYR A 20 -17.10 12.98 -4.98
N PRO A 21 -17.67 14.02 -4.31
CA PRO A 21 -17.42 14.27 -2.88
C PRO A 21 -17.79 13.08 -1.99
N VAL A 22 -18.90 12.42 -2.28
CA VAL A 22 -19.37 11.27 -1.50
C VAL A 22 -18.44 10.09 -1.70
N ALA A 23 -18.05 9.79 -2.95
CA ALA A 23 -17.09 8.73 -3.25
C ALA A 23 -15.72 8.98 -2.59
N LEU A 24 -15.22 10.22 -2.63
CA LEU A 24 -13.98 10.61 -1.95
C LEU A 24 -14.07 10.37 -0.44
N LEU A 25 -15.18 10.78 0.20
CA LEU A 25 -15.41 10.56 1.62
C LEU A 25 -15.46 9.05 1.95
N MET A 26 -16.18 8.27 1.16
CA MET A 26 -16.27 6.81 1.34
C MET A 26 -14.90 6.14 1.24
N VAL A 27 -14.09 6.49 0.22
CA VAL A 27 -12.73 5.95 0.05
C VAL A 27 -11.81 6.37 1.19
N THR A 28 -11.95 7.60 1.69
CA THR A 28 -11.16 8.10 2.84
C THR A 28 -11.50 7.33 4.12
N ILE A 29 -12.78 7.15 4.41
CA ILE A 29 -13.25 6.36 5.57
C ILE A 29 -12.79 4.91 5.43
N PHE A 30 -12.93 4.33 4.24
CA PHE A 30 -12.46 2.98 3.96
C PHE A 30 -10.95 2.86 4.19
N GLY A 31 -10.15 3.84 3.73
CA GLY A 31 -8.71 3.89 4.00
C GLY A 31 -8.38 3.94 5.50
N ALA A 32 -9.16 4.68 6.30
CA ALA A 32 -8.97 4.70 7.75
C ALA A 32 -9.27 3.32 8.39
N VAL A 33 -10.32 2.63 7.92
CA VAL A 33 -10.67 1.28 8.37
C VAL A 33 -9.59 0.27 7.99
N ILE A 34 -9.10 0.32 6.74
CA ILE A 34 -7.97 -0.49 6.29
C ILE A 34 -6.72 -0.18 7.11
N GLY A 35 -6.40 1.09 7.36
CA GLY A 35 -5.27 1.46 8.20
C GLY A 35 -5.36 0.92 9.63
N SER A 36 -6.57 0.83 10.19
CA SER A 36 -6.79 0.22 11.50
C SER A 36 -6.53 -1.30 11.47
N PHE A 37 -6.93 -1.97 10.39
CA PHE A 37 -6.56 -3.37 10.14
C PHE A 37 -5.04 -3.54 9.92
N LEU A 38 -4.38 -2.61 9.21
CA LEU A 38 -2.94 -2.67 9.00
C LEU A 38 -2.16 -2.61 10.31
N ASN A 39 -2.63 -1.90 11.35
CA ASN A 39 -2.01 -1.96 12.67
C ASN A 39 -1.97 -3.38 13.25
N VAL A 40 -2.99 -4.21 12.97
CA VAL A 40 -3.01 -5.63 13.36
C VAL A 40 -1.97 -6.41 12.56
N VAL A 41 -1.91 -6.19 11.24
CA VAL A 41 -0.94 -6.85 10.35
C VAL A 41 0.49 -6.51 10.76
N ILE A 42 0.79 -5.23 10.95
CA ILE A 42 2.12 -4.72 11.34
C ILE A 42 2.58 -5.36 12.64
N HIS A 43 1.69 -5.48 13.62
CA HIS A 43 2.06 -6.03 14.92
C HIS A 43 2.19 -7.56 14.93
N ARG A 44 1.25 -8.26 14.28
CA ARG A 44 1.10 -9.72 14.43
C ARG A 44 1.87 -10.53 13.39
N LEU A 45 1.92 -10.05 12.15
CA LEU A 45 2.54 -10.81 11.06
C LEU A 45 4.04 -11.09 11.30
N PRO A 46 4.85 -10.16 11.82
CA PRO A 46 6.27 -10.44 12.14
C PRO A 46 6.47 -11.48 13.25
N LEU A 47 5.45 -11.67 14.08
CA LEU A 47 5.44 -12.60 15.22
C LEU A 47 4.80 -13.95 14.87
N ASP A 48 4.45 -14.17 13.59
CA ASP A 48 3.69 -15.33 13.10
C ASP A 48 2.36 -15.55 13.87
N GLU A 49 1.79 -14.46 14.40
CA GLU A 49 0.50 -14.49 15.09
C GLU A 49 -0.66 -14.39 14.09
N SER A 50 -1.79 -15.00 14.44
CA SER A 50 -3.01 -14.92 13.61
C SER A 50 -3.57 -13.49 13.58
N ILE A 51 -3.78 -12.98 12.36
CA ILE A 51 -4.40 -11.67 12.08
C ILE A 51 -5.94 -11.66 12.20
N VAL A 52 -6.57 -12.85 12.27
CA VAL A 52 -8.03 -13.00 12.31
C VAL A 52 -8.55 -13.17 13.74
N PHE A 53 -7.88 -14.02 14.52
CA PHE A 53 -8.28 -14.36 15.89
C PHE A 53 -7.04 -14.47 16.79
N PRO A 54 -7.06 -13.98 18.05
CA PRO A 54 -8.18 -13.38 18.79
C PRO A 54 -8.39 -11.88 18.50
N ASN A 55 -9.49 -11.31 18.98
CA ASN A 55 -9.79 -9.88 18.88
C ASN A 55 -8.69 -9.01 19.50
N SER A 56 -8.63 -7.74 19.09
CA SER A 56 -7.71 -6.74 19.63
C SER A 56 -7.90 -6.58 21.16
N ARG A 57 -6.78 -6.52 21.87
CA ARG A 57 -6.73 -6.42 23.34
C ARG A 57 -5.67 -5.42 23.77
N CYS A 58 -5.85 -4.83 24.95
CA CYS A 58 -4.81 -4.01 25.54
C CYS A 58 -3.61 -4.89 25.94
N PRO A 59 -2.36 -4.56 25.54
CA PRO A 59 -1.19 -5.35 25.88
C PRO A 59 -0.80 -5.27 27.36
N LYS A 60 -1.29 -4.26 28.10
CA LYS A 60 -1.00 -4.08 29.53
C LYS A 60 -1.98 -4.82 30.45
N CYS A 61 -3.28 -4.65 30.25
CA CYS A 61 -4.29 -5.25 31.12
C CYS A 61 -5.04 -6.44 30.52
N GLY A 62 -4.79 -6.77 29.24
CA GLY A 62 -5.45 -7.88 28.55
C GLY A 62 -6.92 -7.66 28.22
N ALA A 63 -7.51 -6.52 28.63
CA ALA A 63 -8.91 -6.19 28.36
C ALA A 63 -9.19 -6.17 26.85
N ALA A 64 -10.28 -6.82 26.43
CA ALA A 64 -10.74 -6.81 25.06
C ALA A 64 -11.13 -5.38 24.64
N ILE A 65 -10.68 -4.96 23.46
CA ILE A 65 -11.05 -3.66 22.89
C ILE A 65 -12.44 -3.80 22.27
N LYS A 66 -13.38 -2.95 22.72
CA LYS A 66 -14.75 -2.94 22.21
C LYS A 66 -14.78 -2.32 20.81
N ALA A 67 -15.75 -2.69 19.99
CA ALA A 67 -15.84 -2.22 18.60
C ALA A 67 -15.83 -0.69 18.46
N TYR A 68 -16.50 0.04 19.37
CA TYR A 68 -16.52 1.51 19.37
C TYR A 68 -15.23 2.16 19.89
N ASP A 69 -14.38 1.40 20.58
CA ASP A 69 -13.02 1.82 20.96
C ASP A 69 -12.00 1.50 19.85
N ASN A 70 -12.47 0.93 18.73
CA ASN A 70 -11.69 0.57 17.55
C ASN A 70 -12.13 1.36 16.29
N ILE A 71 -12.83 2.49 16.48
CA ILE A 71 -13.17 3.41 15.38
C ILE A 71 -11.90 4.20 15.03
N PRO A 72 -11.39 4.10 13.79
CA PRO A 72 -10.12 4.69 13.41
C PRO A 72 -10.07 6.19 13.73
N ILE A 73 -8.94 6.65 14.29
CA ILE A 73 -8.61 8.03 14.68
C ILE A 73 -9.51 8.57 15.81
N ILE A 74 -10.84 8.46 15.67
CA ILE A 74 -11.84 9.00 16.58
C ILE A 74 -11.71 8.38 17.97
N SER A 75 -11.62 7.05 18.07
CA SER A 75 -11.51 6.40 19.38
C SER A 75 -10.25 6.84 20.13
N TYR A 76 -9.13 7.03 19.42
CA TYR A 76 -7.89 7.52 20.02
C TYR A 76 -8.05 8.94 20.60
N LEU A 77 -8.67 9.85 19.83
CA LEU A 77 -8.93 11.23 20.27
C LEU A 77 -9.89 11.29 21.46
N VAL A 78 -10.99 10.54 21.41
CA VAL A 78 -12.00 10.49 22.49
C VAL A 78 -11.43 9.90 23.77
N LEU A 79 -10.54 8.91 23.66
CA LEU A 79 -9.85 8.30 24.81
C LEU A 79 -8.65 9.11 25.31
N GLY A 80 -8.28 10.20 24.63
CA GLY A 80 -7.08 10.98 24.96
C GLY A 80 -5.79 10.16 24.83
N GLY A 81 -5.74 9.20 23.90
CA GLY A 81 -4.59 8.32 23.69
C GLY A 81 -4.30 7.36 24.84
N ARG A 82 -5.30 6.98 25.65
CA ARG A 82 -5.13 6.07 26.80
C ARG A 82 -6.11 4.92 26.77
N CYS A 83 -5.69 3.76 27.29
CA CYS A 83 -6.60 2.62 27.43
C CYS A 83 -7.74 2.95 28.40
N ARG A 84 -8.99 2.70 28.00
CA ARG A 84 -10.18 2.91 28.84
C ARG A 84 -10.10 2.20 30.20
N ALA A 85 -9.57 0.98 30.23
CA ALA A 85 -9.56 0.13 31.43
C ALA A 85 -8.39 0.42 32.38
N CYS A 86 -7.17 0.53 31.86
CA CYS A 86 -5.96 0.66 32.69
C CYS A 86 -5.20 1.99 32.54
N GLN A 87 -5.69 2.91 31.70
CA GLN A 87 -5.10 4.23 31.46
C GLN A 87 -3.67 4.22 30.89
N SER A 88 -3.15 3.06 30.49
CA SER A 88 -1.85 2.97 29.81
C SER A 88 -1.87 3.75 28.49
N PRO A 89 -0.79 4.46 28.14
CA PRO A 89 -0.73 5.20 26.88
C PRO A 89 -0.84 4.26 25.68
N ILE A 90 -1.61 4.68 24.67
CA ILE A 90 -1.69 4.05 23.36
C ILE A 90 -0.67 4.76 22.45
N PRO A 91 0.21 4.03 21.74
CA PRO A 91 1.20 4.67 20.88
C PRO A 91 0.57 5.49 19.74
N ILE A 92 1.16 6.65 19.44
CA ILE A 92 0.70 7.55 18.35
C ILE A 92 0.79 6.90 16.96
N ARG A 93 1.59 5.84 16.82
CA ARG A 93 1.68 5.02 15.60
C ARG A 93 0.31 4.58 15.10
N TYR A 94 -0.57 4.15 16.02
CA TYR A 94 -1.88 3.59 15.66
C TYR A 94 -2.73 4.58 14.85
N PRO A 95 -3.07 5.78 15.39
CA PRO A 95 -3.81 6.78 14.62
C PRO A 95 -2.99 7.36 13.45
N ALA A 96 -1.65 7.33 13.51
CA ALA A 96 -0.82 7.79 12.39
C ALA A 96 -0.94 6.88 11.16
N VAL A 97 -0.90 5.56 11.34
CA VAL A 97 -1.10 4.58 10.24
C VAL A 97 -2.52 4.71 9.67
N GLU A 98 -3.53 4.89 10.52
CA GLU A 98 -4.92 5.10 10.10
C GLU A 98 -5.08 6.37 9.26
N ALA A 99 -4.54 7.49 9.74
CA ALA A 99 -4.60 8.77 9.02
C ALA A 99 -3.80 8.74 7.72
N MET A 100 -2.61 8.15 7.73
CA MET A 100 -1.77 8.05 6.53
C MET A 100 -2.42 7.16 5.47
N THR A 101 -3.04 6.05 5.86
CA THR A 101 -3.76 5.17 4.92
C THR A 101 -4.98 5.88 4.34
N ALA A 102 -5.77 6.57 5.16
CA ALA A 102 -6.90 7.38 4.70
C ALA A 102 -6.47 8.47 3.71
N LEU A 103 -5.37 9.18 4.00
CA LEU A 103 -4.83 10.23 3.16
C LEU A 103 -4.32 9.66 1.82
N LEU A 104 -3.56 8.57 1.84
CA LEU A 104 -3.03 7.96 0.62
C LEU A 104 -4.15 7.37 -0.24
N PHE A 105 -5.19 6.79 0.35
CA PHE A 105 -6.36 6.31 -0.38
C PHE A 105 -7.11 7.46 -1.08
N ALA A 106 -7.33 8.56 -0.36
CA ALA A 106 -7.92 9.78 -0.92
C ALA A 106 -7.05 10.37 -2.05
N LEU A 107 -5.72 10.37 -1.87
CA LEU A 107 -4.79 10.83 -2.89
C LEU A 107 -4.84 9.93 -4.13
N THR A 108 -4.79 8.61 -3.97
CA THR A 108 -4.89 7.66 -5.09
C THR A 108 -6.21 7.84 -5.85
N PHE A 109 -7.33 8.02 -5.15
CA PHE A 109 -8.62 8.31 -5.78
C PHE A 109 -8.60 9.59 -6.62
N THR A 110 -8.04 10.67 -6.07
CA THR A 110 -7.97 11.95 -6.79
C THR A 110 -7.02 11.89 -8.00
N LEU A 111 -5.88 11.21 -7.87
CA LEU A 111 -4.93 10.99 -8.97
C LEU A 111 -5.51 10.11 -10.09
N ARG A 112 -6.37 9.14 -9.74
CA ARG A 112 -7.10 8.31 -10.70
C ARG A 112 -8.34 8.98 -11.29
N SER A 113 -8.59 10.25 -10.97
CA SER A 113 -9.78 10.98 -11.43
C SER A 113 -11.11 10.34 -11.01
N GLY A 114 -11.12 9.61 -9.88
CA GLY A 114 -12.33 9.03 -9.29
C GLY A 114 -12.37 7.50 -9.28
N LEU A 115 -13.59 6.94 -9.38
CA LEU A 115 -13.83 5.49 -9.36
C LEU A 115 -13.46 4.87 -10.70
N THR A 116 -12.27 4.26 -10.76
CA THR A 116 -11.78 3.52 -11.93
C THR A 116 -11.61 2.04 -11.59
N ILE A 117 -11.55 1.18 -12.61
CA ILE A 117 -11.26 -0.26 -12.43
C ILE A 117 -9.86 -0.49 -11.85
N ALA A 118 -8.93 0.45 -12.08
CA ALA A 118 -7.56 0.41 -11.54
C ALA A 118 -7.50 0.70 -10.03
N LEU A 119 -8.42 1.53 -9.53
CA LEU A 119 -8.39 2.02 -8.16
C LEU A 119 -8.25 0.91 -7.11
N PRO A 120 -9.07 -0.18 -7.11
CA PRO A 120 -8.91 -1.24 -6.12
C PRO A 120 -7.51 -1.88 -6.11
N PHE A 121 -6.88 -1.98 -7.29
CA PHE A 121 -5.54 -2.56 -7.40
C PHE A 121 -4.49 -1.65 -6.79
N ASP A 122 -4.57 -0.33 -7.05
CA ASP A 122 -3.69 0.66 -6.44
C ASP A 122 -3.88 0.71 -4.92
N LEU A 123 -5.12 0.65 -4.43
CA LEU A 123 -5.41 0.69 -2.99
C LEU A 123 -4.83 -0.53 -2.26
N ILE A 124 -4.89 -1.72 -2.86
CA ILE A 124 -4.26 -2.93 -2.33
C ILE A 124 -2.73 -2.77 -2.31
N PHE A 125 -2.15 -2.24 -3.39
CA PHE A 125 -0.70 -2.00 -3.47
C PHE A 125 -0.25 -0.98 -2.41
N VAL A 126 -0.95 0.15 -2.27
CA VAL A 126 -0.69 1.16 -1.24
C VAL A 126 -0.77 0.55 0.15
N ALA A 127 -1.82 -0.23 0.45
CA ALA A 127 -1.95 -0.89 1.75
C ALA A 127 -0.80 -1.86 2.04
N ALA A 128 -0.36 -2.63 1.04
CA ALA A 128 0.79 -3.53 1.16
C ALA A 128 2.10 -2.77 1.43
N ILE A 129 2.35 -1.67 0.72
CA ILE A 129 3.54 -0.84 0.93
C ILE A 129 3.55 -0.20 2.32
N ILE A 130 2.41 0.32 2.77
CA ILE A 130 2.29 0.87 4.14
C ILE A 130 2.64 -0.22 5.16
N ALA A 131 2.06 -1.42 5.03
CA ALA A 131 2.36 -2.51 5.94
C ALA A 131 3.86 -2.86 5.95
N LEU A 132 4.48 -3.00 4.78
CA LEU A 132 5.91 -3.31 4.65
C LEU A 132 6.80 -2.24 5.27
N ILE A 133 6.53 -0.95 5.03
CA ILE A 133 7.31 0.17 5.58
C ILE A 133 7.30 0.15 7.12
N PHE A 134 6.12 -0.04 7.73
CA PHE A 134 6.03 -0.05 9.19
C PHE A 134 6.59 -1.32 9.83
N ILE A 135 6.43 -2.48 9.17
CA ILE A 135 7.05 -3.71 9.64
C ILE A 135 8.57 -3.60 9.57
N ASP A 136 9.10 -3.07 8.47
CA ASP A 136 10.54 -2.85 8.33
C ASP A 136 11.07 -1.85 9.37
N ALA A 137 10.37 -0.73 9.57
CA ALA A 137 10.77 0.26 10.57
C ALA A 137 10.81 -0.28 12.02
N GLU A 138 10.01 -1.32 12.33
CA GLU A 138 9.92 -1.89 13.68
C GLU A 138 10.77 -3.14 13.89
N HIS A 139 10.84 -3.99 12.87
CA HIS A 139 11.41 -5.32 12.96
C HIS A 139 12.60 -5.52 12.03
N MET A 140 12.88 -4.59 11.11
CA MET A 140 13.94 -4.68 10.09
C MET A 140 13.82 -5.96 9.25
N ILE A 141 12.57 -6.38 8.98
CA ILE A 141 12.25 -7.56 8.16
C ILE A 141 11.15 -7.21 7.15
N LEU A 142 11.16 -7.92 6.02
CA LEU A 142 10.11 -7.82 5.00
C LEU A 142 9.43 -9.19 4.84
N PRO A 143 8.24 -9.40 5.43
CA PRO A 143 7.59 -10.70 5.45
C PRO A 143 7.30 -11.25 4.06
N ASN A 144 7.72 -12.48 3.82
CA ASN A 144 7.45 -13.23 2.58
C ASN A 144 5.94 -13.39 2.31
N ALA A 145 5.11 -13.38 3.37
CA ALA A 145 3.66 -13.42 3.29
C ALA A 145 3.03 -12.19 2.60
N ILE A 146 3.75 -11.06 2.51
CA ILE A 146 3.31 -9.88 1.75
C ILE A 146 4.11 -9.77 0.45
N THR A 147 5.43 -9.93 0.49
CA THR A 147 6.28 -9.65 -0.68
C THR A 147 6.06 -10.61 -1.85
N TYR A 148 5.96 -11.93 -1.63
CA TYR A 148 5.73 -12.88 -2.73
C TYR A 148 4.34 -12.76 -3.35
N PRO A 149 3.23 -12.76 -2.57
CA PRO A 149 1.91 -12.52 -3.14
C PRO A 149 1.82 -11.15 -3.82
N GLY A 150 2.52 -10.13 -3.28
CA GLY A 150 2.59 -8.81 -3.88
C GLY A 150 3.25 -8.78 -5.26
N ILE A 151 4.35 -9.53 -5.45
CA ILE A 151 4.98 -9.67 -6.78
C ILE A 151 4.00 -10.30 -7.78
N VAL A 152 3.36 -11.40 -7.39
CA VAL A 152 2.36 -12.07 -8.25
C VAL A 152 1.20 -11.12 -8.56
N PHE A 153 0.70 -10.43 -7.55
CA PHE A 153 -0.36 -9.44 -7.67
C PHE A 153 0.02 -8.33 -8.65
N ALA A 154 1.27 -7.85 -8.63
CA ALA A 154 1.73 -6.81 -9.54
C ALA A 154 1.66 -7.25 -11.01
N PHE A 155 2.12 -8.46 -11.33
CA PHE A 155 2.01 -9.00 -12.69
C PHE A 155 0.56 -9.26 -13.10
N VAL A 156 -0.27 -9.75 -12.19
CA VAL A 156 -1.71 -9.96 -12.45
C VAL A 156 -2.41 -8.62 -12.70
N ALA A 157 -2.16 -7.61 -11.87
CA ALA A 157 -2.71 -6.26 -12.05
C ALA A 157 -2.33 -5.68 -13.42
N ARG A 158 -1.07 -5.87 -13.83
CA ARG A 158 -0.54 -5.45 -15.13
C ARG A 158 -1.14 -6.18 -16.32
N ALA A 159 -1.40 -7.48 -16.18
CA ALA A 159 -2.08 -8.25 -17.21
C ALA A 159 -3.53 -7.82 -17.39
N LEU A 160 -4.24 -7.58 -16.27
CA LEU A 160 -5.67 -7.25 -16.26
C LEU A 160 -5.96 -5.80 -16.62
N ILE A 161 -5.05 -4.88 -16.29
CA ILE A 161 -5.22 -3.44 -16.51
C ILE A 161 -4.02 -2.92 -17.30
N PRO A 162 -4.01 -3.15 -18.63
CA PRO A 162 -3.00 -2.59 -19.49
C PRO A 162 -3.09 -1.06 -19.43
N ASN A 163 -1.94 -0.40 -19.25
CA ASN A 163 -1.80 1.05 -19.11
C ASN A 163 -2.16 1.64 -17.73
N LEU A 164 -1.84 0.97 -16.61
CA LEU A 164 -1.59 1.70 -15.36
C LEU A 164 -0.49 2.76 -15.67
N ASP A 165 -0.90 4.03 -15.79
CA ASP A 165 -0.03 5.21 -15.88
C ASP A 165 0.78 5.40 -17.18
N GLY A 166 0.34 4.82 -18.30
CA GLY A 166 1.03 5.01 -19.59
C GLY A 166 2.39 4.33 -19.69
N THR A 167 2.73 3.45 -18.75
CA THR A 167 4.03 2.78 -18.55
C THR A 167 4.26 1.60 -19.50
N GLY A 168 4.10 1.88 -20.78
CA GLY A 168 4.44 0.99 -21.88
C GLY A 168 5.12 1.74 -23.02
N THR A 169 5.64 2.96 -22.80
CA THR A 169 6.15 3.79 -23.91
C THR A 169 7.41 3.22 -24.53
N LEU A 170 8.36 2.72 -23.71
CA LEU A 170 9.51 1.98 -24.24
C LEU A 170 9.10 0.68 -24.93
N ALA A 171 8.21 -0.10 -24.31
CA ALA A 171 7.75 -1.37 -24.88
C ALA A 171 6.99 -1.15 -26.20
N ALA A 172 6.16 -0.11 -26.28
CA ALA A 172 5.40 0.27 -27.47
C ALA A 172 6.32 0.75 -28.60
N GLY A 173 7.43 1.42 -28.29
CA GLY A 173 8.45 1.80 -29.26
C GLY A 173 9.27 0.60 -29.78
N LEU A 174 9.59 -0.35 -28.91
CA LEU A 174 10.40 -1.54 -29.27
C LEU A 174 9.59 -2.64 -29.97
N LEU A 175 8.31 -2.78 -29.60
CA LEU A 175 7.42 -3.85 -30.09
C LEU A 175 6.14 -3.23 -30.67
N PRO A 176 6.24 -2.51 -31.80
CA PRO A 176 5.07 -1.89 -32.42
C PRO A 176 4.05 -2.96 -32.86
N GLY A 177 2.77 -2.67 -32.65
CA GLY A 177 1.66 -3.54 -33.07
C GLY A 177 1.31 -4.70 -32.13
N GLN A 178 2.00 -4.83 -30.98
CA GLN A 178 1.67 -5.84 -29.97
C GLN A 178 0.48 -5.41 -29.10
N PRO A 179 -0.28 -6.38 -28.52
CA PRO A 179 -1.43 -6.07 -27.69
C PRO A 179 -1.00 -5.40 -26.37
N ALA A 180 -1.84 -4.50 -25.86
CA ALA A 180 -1.51 -3.64 -24.72
C ALA A 180 -1.14 -4.42 -23.44
N TRP A 181 -1.79 -5.55 -23.16
CA TRP A 181 -1.49 -6.38 -21.99
C TRP A 181 -0.07 -6.95 -22.04
N MET A 182 0.41 -7.32 -23.25
CA MET A 182 1.77 -7.82 -23.44
C MET A 182 2.79 -6.72 -23.23
N LEU A 183 2.52 -5.52 -23.78
CA LEU A 183 3.36 -4.34 -23.56
C LEU A 183 3.44 -3.97 -22.07
N SER A 184 2.32 -4.05 -21.35
CA SER A 184 2.26 -3.77 -19.91
C SER A 184 3.04 -4.79 -19.08
N LEU A 185 2.99 -6.08 -19.45
CA LEU A 185 3.79 -7.13 -18.80
C LEU A 185 5.29 -6.98 -19.08
N VAL A 186 5.68 -6.60 -20.30
CA VAL A 186 7.08 -6.27 -20.60
C VAL A 186 7.53 -5.07 -19.77
N GLY A 187 6.71 -4.02 -19.69
CA GLY A 187 6.96 -2.87 -18.82
C GLY A 187 7.11 -3.27 -17.34
N ALA A 188 6.26 -4.18 -16.85
CA ALA A 188 6.36 -4.73 -15.50
C ALA A 188 7.66 -5.50 -15.27
N LEU A 189 8.08 -6.35 -16.22
CA LEU A 189 9.34 -7.09 -16.14
C LEU A 189 10.54 -6.15 -16.13
N VAL A 190 10.57 -5.16 -17.02
CA VAL A 190 11.65 -4.16 -17.07
C VAL A 190 11.68 -3.35 -15.79
N GLY A 191 10.52 -2.90 -15.30
CA GLY A 191 10.41 -2.18 -14.03
C GLY A 191 10.89 -3.02 -12.84
N ALA A 192 10.52 -4.30 -12.78
CA ALA A 192 10.96 -5.24 -11.74
C ALA A 192 12.48 -5.46 -11.76
N LEU A 193 13.07 -5.63 -12.96
CA LEU A 193 14.51 -5.77 -13.13
C LEU A 193 15.25 -4.46 -12.82
N ALA A 194 14.70 -3.31 -13.19
CA ALA A 194 15.28 -2.03 -12.87
C ALA A 194 15.21 -1.72 -11.36
N GLY A 195 14.09 -2.04 -10.70
CA GLY A 195 13.91 -1.87 -9.26
C GLY A 195 14.69 -2.90 -8.45
N GLY A 196 14.21 -4.15 -8.41
CA GLY A 196 14.81 -5.21 -7.61
C GLY A 196 16.15 -5.70 -8.17
N GLY A 197 16.26 -5.84 -9.49
CA GLY A 197 17.49 -6.32 -10.12
C GLY A 197 18.69 -5.37 -9.95
N SER A 198 18.46 -4.05 -9.90
CA SER A 198 19.55 -3.08 -9.62
C SER A 198 20.07 -3.20 -8.19
N LEU A 199 19.18 -3.30 -7.20
CA LEU A 199 19.58 -3.52 -5.80
C LEU A 199 20.31 -4.86 -5.61
N TRP A 200 19.81 -5.91 -6.25
CA TRP A 200 20.47 -7.21 -6.23
C TRP A 200 21.86 -7.14 -6.84
N LEU A 201 22.01 -6.47 -7.99
CA LEU A 201 23.31 -6.30 -8.65
C LEU A 201 24.30 -5.54 -7.76
N VAL A 202 23.87 -4.45 -7.13
CA VAL A 202 24.72 -3.69 -6.20
C VAL A 202 25.12 -4.55 -4.99
N GLY A 203 24.17 -5.28 -4.40
CA GLY A 203 24.43 -6.18 -3.29
C GLY A 203 25.41 -7.30 -3.64
N TRP A 204 25.21 -7.94 -4.80
CA TRP A 204 26.08 -9.00 -5.31
C TRP A 204 27.49 -8.50 -5.62
N LEU A 205 27.62 -7.35 -6.28
CA LEU A 205 28.93 -6.72 -6.55
C LEU A 205 29.65 -6.41 -5.23
N TRP A 206 28.94 -5.84 -4.26
CA TRP A 206 29.54 -5.52 -2.96
C TRP A 206 30.00 -6.77 -2.21
N GLU A 207 29.18 -7.82 -2.15
CA GLU A 207 29.54 -9.10 -1.54
C GLU A 207 30.75 -9.72 -2.25
N ARG A 208 30.81 -9.63 -3.58
CA ARG A 208 31.93 -10.15 -4.38
C ARG A 208 33.25 -9.42 -4.12
N PHE A 209 33.22 -8.10 -3.90
CA PHE A 209 34.42 -7.28 -3.68
C PHE A 209 34.84 -7.21 -2.21
N ARG A 210 33.90 -7.18 -1.26
CA ARG A 210 34.17 -6.98 0.16
C ARG A 210 34.06 -8.26 1.00
N GLY A 211 33.47 -9.32 0.46
CA GLY A 211 33.24 -10.58 1.18
C GLY A 211 32.23 -10.48 2.33
N VAL A 212 31.48 -9.36 2.40
CA VAL A 212 30.48 -9.09 3.44
C VAL A 212 29.15 -8.81 2.75
N GLN A 213 28.07 -9.36 3.29
CA GLN A 213 26.72 -9.11 2.78
C GLN A 213 26.33 -7.65 2.99
N ALA A 214 25.97 -6.98 1.90
CA ALA A 214 25.66 -5.55 1.90
C ALA A 214 24.23 -5.26 2.33
N MET A 215 23.27 -6.08 1.88
CA MET A 215 21.85 -5.77 1.91
C MET A 215 21.01 -7.04 2.05
N GLY A 216 19.88 -6.94 2.74
CA GLY A 216 18.94 -8.03 2.89
C GLY A 216 18.20 -8.33 1.58
N LEU A 217 18.00 -9.61 1.29
CA LEU A 217 17.17 -10.03 0.14
C LEU A 217 15.71 -9.56 0.24
N GLY A 218 15.26 -9.09 1.40
CA GLY A 218 13.95 -8.48 1.57
C GLY A 218 13.76 -7.25 0.69
N ASP A 219 14.72 -6.31 0.73
CA ASP A 219 14.65 -5.03 0.02
C ASP A 219 14.59 -5.23 -1.50
N VAL A 220 15.38 -6.19 -1.98
CA VAL A 220 15.37 -6.65 -3.38
C VAL A 220 13.99 -7.13 -3.80
N LYS A 221 13.32 -7.96 -2.98
CA LYS A 221 11.99 -8.49 -3.29
C LYS A 221 10.92 -7.39 -3.26
N MET A 222 10.99 -6.49 -2.28
CA MET A 222 10.08 -5.34 -2.22
C MET A 222 10.24 -4.46 -3.47
N MET A 223 11.47 -4.14 -3.87
CA MET A 223 11.70 -3.32 -5.06
C MET A 223 11.38 -4.05 -6.36
N LEU A 224 11.45 -5.38 -6.37
CA LEU A 224 10.94 -6.20 -7.48
C LEU A 224 9.41 -6.03 -7.60
N MET A 225 8.68 -6.12 -6.48
CA MET A 225 7.24 -5.88 -6.43
C MET A 225 6.87 -4.46 -6.87
N VAL A 226 7.53 -3.44 -6.30
CA VAL A 226 7.30 -2.02 -6.61
C VAL A 226 7.57 -1.77 -8.09
N GLY A 227 8.72 -2.22 -8.59
CA GLY A 227 9.09 -2.09 -9.99
C GLY A 227 8.12 -2.82 -10.94
N ALA A 228 7.64 -4.01 -10.56
CA ALA A 228 6.64 -4.74 -11.34
C ALA A 228 5.30 -3.99 -11.40
N PHE A 229 4.86 -3.42 -10.26
CA PHE A 229 3.56 -2.75 -10.18
C PHE A 229 3.58 -1.40 -10.90
N LEU A 230 4.61 -0.59 -10.66
CA LEU A 230 4.79 0.73 -11.30
C LEU A 230 5.24 0.63 -12.75
N GLY A 231 5.87 -0.48 -13.13
CA GLY A 231 6.37 -0.71 -14.48
C GLY A 231 7.44 0.29 -14.91
N TRP A 232 7.94 0.10 -16.12
CA TRP A 232 8.87 1.02 -16.73
C TRP A 232 8.12 2.03 -17.64
N PRO A 233 8.39 3.34 -17.53
CA PRO A 233 7.75 4.35 -18.37
C PRO A 233 7.94 4.09 -19.86
#